data_AF-A0A935QUM3-F1
#
_entry.id   AF-A0A935QUM3-F1
#
_cell.length_a   1.000
_cell.length_b   1.000
_cell.length_c   1.000
_cell.angle_alpha   90.00
_cell.angle_beta   90.00
_cell.angle_gamma   90.00
#
_symmetry.space_group_name_H-M   'P 1'
#
loop_
_entity.id
_entity.type
_entity.pdbx_description
1 polymer ?
#
loop_
_entity_poly.entity_id
_entity_poly.type
_entity_poly.pdbx_seq_one_letter_code
_entity_poly.pdbx_strand_id
1 'polypeptide(L)'
;MSSQERWDVVLRVLSGPLELEGDIVCRGPVVRMGARPGPGGLNLKDYRGLDDRQAVISAYDGATVSLAPVGTNQVRMAPHPNVDWNELQPLRNPAYLTDGCAFHLGPPGRGVTIQFVEARRLGVWEQNRILSDAAAGSPEVQPSDVKELRTNKGIPAWFLGGLMFIAMGIAVSVVIPLVQEYQKGITKLGATDDGEEYYEVVTDEIVTDANLLEGFDQAWFDFVQKPNAELARRKDLKDKENWDTLLLDYVTRSAQQHIKARVFWARLEAVKDDYAYVVSELRGEKLPEVFAAIPYQESRYRSAVASPVCALGYWQFMPEVGRRAGMQVANCKIKGLTDPWTPDRVTPPPNVLKNAPYVKDNKCIITQCTPDERTNLSASTRGAMQLLREPLEDPLIADSGAAVQIAIASHNAGYDDTRYDGNKGRPRNLKHAYASWLKSQKLEFDPGYLGKQVKCKDASFLEQDGCGSTLHRETQHYAYAIIAQHLLAVCYYGQNYADMPEFRVWKDYTRGEGYCTRIQVPTSEEAKKWM
;
A
#
# COMPACT_ATOMS: atom_id res chain seq x y z
N MET A 1 41.91 -7.13 8.67
CA MET A 1 40.84 -8.14 8.46
C MET A 1 39.53 -7.45 8.75
N SER A 2 38.73 -7.13 7.72
CA SER A 2 37.46 -6.42 7.90
C SER A 2 36.46 -7.34 8.60
N SER A 3 35.98 -6.93 9.76
CA SER A 3 34.82 -7.54 10.42
C SER A 3 33.62 -7.45 9.46
N GLN A 4 33.25 -8.57 8.82
CA GLN A 4 32.04 -8.66 8.02
C GLN A 4 30.86 -8.42 8.97
N GLU A 5 30.04 -7.41 8.71
CA GLU A 5 28.85 -7.12 9.54
C GLU A 5 27.94 -8.36 9.55
N ARG A 6 27.61 -8.86 10.75
CA ARG A 6 26.79 -10.05 10.93
C ARG A 6 25.36 -9.65 11.32
N TRP A 7 24.39 -10.26 10.64
CA TRP A 7 22.97 -10.11 10.91
C TRP A 7 22.39 -11.44 11.38
N ASP A 8 21.69 -11.43 12.50
CA ASP A 8 20.92 -12.57 13.01
C ASP A 8 19.45 -12.41 12.61
N VAL A 9 18.75 -13.52 12.43
CA VAL A 9 17.36 -13.53 11.96
C VAL A 9 16.45 -13.97 13.10
N VAL A 10 15.37 -13.24 13.35
CA VAL A 10 14.38 -13.56 14.38
C VAL A 10 13.17 -14.20 13.72
N LEU A 11 12.82 -15.40 14.18
CA LEU A 11 11.73 -16.21 13.62
C LEU A 11 10.75 -16.58 14.72
N ARG A 12 9.45 -16.59 14.42
CA ARG A 12 8.40 -17.07 15.30
C ARG A 12 7.75 -18.29 14.68
N VAL A 13 7.75 -19.43 15.38
CA VAL A 13 7.06 -20.62 14.90
C VAL A 13 5.58 -20.50 15.28
N LEU A 14 4.68 -20.73 14.32
CA LEU A 14 3.25 -20.45 14.48
C LEU A 14 2.36 -21.70 14.52
N SER A 15 2.97 -22.88 14.44
CA SER A 15 2.24 -24.13 14.44
C SER A 15 3.13 -25.23 14.98
N GLY A 16 2.60 -26.11 15.84
CA GLY A 16 3.23 -27.38 16.23
C GLY A 16 4.20 -27.28 17.42
N PRO A 17 5.13 -28.24 17.59
CA PRO A 17 5.84 -28.43 18.86
C PRO A 17 6.63 -27.23 19.39
N LEU A 18 7.03 -26.29 18.53
CA LEU A 18 7.82 -25.09 18.90
C LEU A 18 6.99 -23.80 18.92
N GLU A 19 5.67 -23.88 18.76
CA GLU A 19 4.78 -22.70 18.75
C GLU A 19 4.87 -21.88 20.05
N LEU A 20 5.14 -22.54 21.18
CA LEU A 20 5.22 -21.91 22.50
C LEU A 20 6.63 -21.35 22.85
N GLU A 21 7.64 -21.57 22.00
CA GLU A 21 9.01 -21.10 22.30
C GLU A 21 9.20 -19.59 22.09
N GLY A 22 8.21 -18.91 21.50
CA GLY A 22 8.28 -17.47 21.21
C GLY A 22 9.25 -17.16 20.07
N ASP A 23 9.96 -16.03 20.18
CA ASP A 23 10.86 -15.55 19.14
C ASP A 23 12.23 -16.25 19.22
N ILE A 24 12.54 -17.03 18.19
CA ILE A 24 13.78 -17.79 18.05
C ILE A 24 14.79 -16.97 17.25
N VAL A 25 15.92 -16.68 17.88
CA VAL A 25 17.03 -15.96 17.23
C VAL A 25 17.98 -16.95 16.57
N CYS A 26 18.04 -16.90 15.25
CA CYS A 26 18.94 -17.71 14.43
C CYS A 26 20.20 -16.93 14.05
N ARG A 27 21.36 -17.58 14.20
CA ARG A 27 22.67 -16.98 13.92
C ARG A 27 22.92 -16.90 12.41
N GLY A 28 22.96 -15.70 11.84
CA GLY A 28 23.26 -15.51 10.42
C GLY A 28 24.76 -15.37 10.11
N PRO A 29 25.15 -14.95 8.89
CA PRO A 29 24.30 -14.41 7.82
C PRO A 29 23.55 -15.49 7.02
N VAL A 30 23.82 -16.78 7.25
CA VAL A 30 23.15 -17.89 6.55
C VAL A 30 22.54 -18.84 7.58
N VAL A 31 21.21 -18.90 7.64
CA VAL A 31 20.45 -19.75 8.55
C VAL A 31 19.87 -20.92 7.77
N ARG A 32 20.31 -22.14 8.08
CA ARG A 32 19.76 -23.38 7.51
C ARG A 32 18.63 -23.89 8.37
N MET A 33 17.55 -24.37 7.76
CA MET A 33 16.36 -24.86 8.46
C MET A 33 15.96 -26.22 7.90
N GLY A 34 15.50 -27.13 8.75
CA GLY A 34 15.06 -28.47 8.35
C GLY A 34 15.02 -29.43 9.53
N ALA A 35 14.74 -30.71 9.27
CA ALA A 35 14.73 -31.74 10.31
C ALA A 35 16.11 -31.92 10.96
N ARG A 36 17.20 -31.71 10.20
CA ARG A 36 18.61 -31.84 10.64
C ARG A 36 19.51 -30.87 9.85
N PRO A 37 19.38 -29.54 10.08
CA PRO A 37 19.96 -28.52 9.20
C PRO A 37 21.51 -28.46 9.24
N GLY A 38 22.12 -29.14 10.22
CA GLY A 38 23.55 -29.07 10.53
C GLY A 38 23.86 -28.03 11.62
N PRO A 39 25.14 -27.87 12.00
CA PRO A 39 25.54 -26.97 13.08
C PRO A 39 25.09 -25.52 12.82
N GLY A 40 24.46 -24.90 13.82
CA GLY A 40 24.04 -23.49 13.79
C GLY A 40 22.72 -23.20 13.05
N GLY A 41 22.05 -24.20 12.49
CA GLY A 41 20.73 -24.05 11.85
C GLY A 41 19.54 -24.25 12.81
N LEU A 42 18.35 -23.82 12.38
CA LEU A 42 17.09 -24.04 13.10
C LEU A 42 16.62 -25.49 12.94
N ASN A 43 16.71 -26.24 14.03
CA ASN A 43 16.36 -27.66 14.06
C ASN A 43 14.85 -27.86 14.24
N LEU A 44 14.22 -28.50 13.27
CA LEU A 44 12.78 -28.73 13.19
C LEU A 44 12.46 -30.24 13.18
N LYS A 45 13.27 -31.07 13.84
CA LYS A 45 13.16 -32.54 13.87
C LYS A 45 11.78 -33.07 14.32
N ASP A 46 11.06 -32.30 15.13
CA ASP A 46 9.77 -32.71 15.70
C ASP A 46 8.59 -32.46 14.74
N TYR A 47 8.86 -31.86 13.58
CA TYR A 47 7.91 -31.65 12.50
C TYR A 47 8.01 -32.73 11.44
N ARG A 48 6.85 -33.27 11.02
CA ARG A 48 6.76 -34.30 9.97
C ARG A 48 6.74 -33.66 8.59
N GLY A 49 7.36 -34.32 7.60
CA GLY A 49 7.33 -33.84 6.20
C GLY A 49 8.37 -32.78 5.87
N LEU A 50 9.42 -32.68 6.69
CA LEU A 50 10.60 -31.85 6.42
C LEU A 50 11.79 -32.73 6.05
N ASP A 51 12.56 -32.30 5.06
CA ASP A 51 13.89 -32.85 4.78
C ASP A 51 14.93 -32.34 5.79
N ASP A 52 16.07 -33.03 5.85
CA ASP A 52 17.19 -32.66 6.74
C ASP A 52 17.59 -31.19 6.58
N ARG A 53 17.60 -30.70 5.33
CA ARG A 53 17.78 -29.29 5.00
C ARG A 53 16.64 -28.87 4.09
N GLN A 54 15.61 -28.24 4.64
CA GLN A 54 14.43 -27.82 3.90
C GLN A 54 14.67 -26.49 3.17
N ALA A 55 15.23 -25.51 3.87
CA ALA A 55 15.32 -24.13 3.40
C ALA A 55 16.54 -23.39 3.97
N VAL A 56 16.90 -22.28 3.34
CA VAL A 56 17.98 -21.39 3.76
C VAL A 56 17.47 -19.95 3.78
N ILE A 57 17.74 -19.24 4.87
CA ILE A 57 17.63 -17.79 4.91
C ILE A 57 19.03 -17.17 4.77
N SER A 58 19.17 -16.17 3.91
CA SER A 58 20.39 -15.38 3.76
C SER A 58 20.13 -13.92 4.14
N ALA A 59 20.94 -13.37 5.05
CA ALA A 59 20.86 -12.01 5.59
C ALA A 59 22.27 -11.42 5.70
N TYR A 60 22.82 -10.93 4.59
CA TYR A 60 24.19 -10.39 4.55
C TYR A 60 24.28 -8.91 4.95
N ASP A 61 23.23 -8.14 4.72
CA ASP A 61 23.22 -6.67 4.91
C ASP A 61 22.02 -6.15 5.72
N GLY A 62 21.17 -7.04 6.23
CA GLY A 62 19.97 -6.73 7.02
C GLY A 62 18.80 -6.16 6.22
N ALA A 63 19.06 -5.51 5.08
CA ALA A 63 18.04 -4.92 4.22
C ALA A 63 17.50 -5.91 3.17
N THR A 64 18.29 -6.93 2.80
CA THR A 64 17.92 -7.95 1.81
C THR A 64 17.97 -9.34 2.42
N VAL A 65 16.93 -9.67 3.18
CA VAL A 65 16.74 -11.02 3.72
C VAL A 65 16.02 -11.86 2.68
N SER A 66 16.56 -13.02 2.34
CA SER A 66 15.94 -13.92 1.34
C SER A 66 15.79 -15.33 1.87
N LEU A 67 14.68 -15.97 1.53
CA LEU A 67 14.35 -17.37 1.78
C LEU A 67 14.45 -18.16 0.48
N ALA A 68 15.17 -19.27 0.50
CA ALA A 68 15.28 -20.17 -0.65
C ALA A 68 15.04 -21.63 -0.23
N PRO A 69 14.35 -22.43 -1.06
CA PRO A 69 14.32 -23.88 -0.89
C PRO A 69 15.71 -24.48 -1.12
N VAL A 70 16.02 -25.55 -0.40
CA VAL A 70 17.20 -26.37 -0.71
C VAL A 70 16.79 -27.42 -1.74
N GLY A 71 17.32 -27.32 -2.97
CA GLY A 71 16.94 -28.23 -4.05
C GLY A 71 15.47 -28.07 -4.45
N THR A 72 14.72 -29.18 -4.53
CA THR A 72 13.30 -29.19 -4.91
C THR A 72 12.35 -29.21 -3.72
N ASN A 73 12.85 -28.86 -2.54
CA ASN A 73 12.11 -28.97 -1.30
C ASN A 73 10.96 -27.96 -1.26
N GLN A 74 9.81 -28.41 -0.73
CA GLN A 74 8.61 -27.58 -0.72
C GLN A 74 8.74 -26.48 0.34
N VAL A 75 8.88 -25.25 -0.13
CA VAL A 75 8.85 -24.04 0.67
C VAL A 75 7.82 -23.12 0.06
N ARG A 76 6.83 -22.71 0.82
CA ARG A 76 5.83 -21.72 0.40
C ARG A 76 6.03 -20.47 1.21
N MET A 77 5.70 -19.32 0.63
CA MET A 77 5.82 -18.05 1.32
C MET A 77 4.57 -17.23 1.06
N ALA A 78 4.18 -16.47 2.07
CA ALA A 78 3.04 -15.57 2.06
C ALA A 78 3.40 -14.29 2.83
N PRO A 79 2.74 -13.17 2.52
CA PRO A 79 2.97 -11.91 3.24
C PRO A 79 2.52 -11.97 4.71
N HIS A 80 1.69 -12.95 5.10
CA HIS A 80 1.22 -13.16 6.47
C HIS A 80 0.92 -14.65 6.75
N PRO A 81 0.77 -15.09 8.01
CA PRO A 81 0.61 -16.51 8.34
C PRO A 81 -0.77 -17.11 8.13
N ASN A 82 -1.82 -16.29 8.10
CA ASN A 82 -3.22 -16.73 7.98
C ASN A 82 -3.63 -16.99 6.52
N VAL A 83 -2.94 -17.89 5.83
CA VAL A 83 -3.24 -18.28 4.44
C VAL A 83 -3.55 -19.77 4.33
N ASP A 84 -4.33 -20.17 3.33
CA ASP A 84 -4.42 -21.58 2.97
C ASP A 84 -3.17 -22.01 2.19
N TRP A 85 -2.28 -22.71 2.87
CA TRP A 85 -1.04 -23.22 2.29
C TRP A 85 -1.25 -24.22 1.14
N ASN A 86 -2.45 -24.79 0.98
CA ASN A 86 -2.78 -25.65 -0.15
C ASN A 86 -2.90 -24.88 -1.47
N GLU A 87 -3.29 -23.61 -1.41
CA GLU A 87 -3.52 -22.77 -2.58
C GLU A 87 -2.21 -22.14 -3.10
N LEU A 88 -1.17 -22.12 -2.27
CA LEU A 88 0.13 -21.55 -2.62
C LEU A 88 1.06 -22.57 -3.29
N GLN A 89 1.68 -22.13 -4.39
CA GLN A 89 2.70 -22.92 -5.07
C GLN A 89 4.04 -22.83 -4.32
N PRO A 90 4.82 -23.93 -4.26
CA PRO A 90 6.18 -23.88 -3.75
C PRO A 90 7.06 -22.88 -4.53
N LEU A 91 7.92 -22.18 -3.80
CA LEU A 91 8.96 -21.31 -4.34
C LEU A 91 9.86 -22.09 -5.30
N ARG A 92 10.09 -21.52 -6.48
CA ARG A 92 11.06 -22.06 -7.47
C ARG A 92 12.40 -21.34 -7.43
N ASN A 93 12.42 -20.12 -6.89
CA ASN A 93 13.57 -19.25 -6.76
C ASN A 93 13.58 -18.62 -5.35
N PRO A 94 14.71 -18.05 -4.90
CA PRO A 94 14.74 -17.28 -3.66
C PRO A 94 13.70 -16.16 -3.68
N ALA A 95 13.08 -15.91 -2.54
CA ALA A 95 12.10 -14.85 -2.35
C ALA A 95 12.51 -13.97 -1.15
N TYR A 96 12.19 -12.69 -1.20
CA TYR A 96 12.57 -11.75 -0.14
C TYR A 96 11.61 -11.86 1.04
N LEU A 97 12.17 -11.83 2.26
CA LEU A 97 11.44 -11.77 3.51
C LEU A 97 11.37 -10.32 3.97
N THR A 98 10.15 -9.85 4.25
CA THR A 98 9.88 -8.60 4.97
C THR A 98 9.23 -8.92 6.31
N ASP A 99 9.38 -8.04 7.29
CA ASP A 99 8.83 -8.22 8.63
C ASP A 99 7.34 -8.57 8.57
N GLY A 100 6.94 -9.64 9.27
CA GLY A 100 5.57 -10.16 9.27
C GLY A 100 5.28 -11.26 8.24
N CYS A 101 6.12 -11.42 7.20
CA CYS A 101 6.01 -12.51 6.23
C CYS A 101 6.00 -13.87 6.92
N ALA A 102 5.18 -14.79 6.42
CA ALA A 102 5.19 -16.17 6.86
C ALA A 102 5.62 -17.10 5.73
N PHE A 103 6.23 -18.20 6.11
CA PHE A 103 6.59 -19.25 5.19
C PHE A 103 6.29 -20.60 5.80
N HIS A 104 5.89 -21.51 4.93
CA HIS A 104 5.56 -22.87 5.30
C HIS A 104 6.58 -23.82 4.70
N LEU A 105 7.19 -24.60 5.58
CA LEU A 105 8.18 -25.60 5.27
C LEU A 105 7.49 -26.96 5.20
N GLY A 106 7.59 -27.64 4.06
CA GLY A 106 6.99 -28.96 3.83
C GLY A 106 5.68 -28.93 3.03
N PRO A 107 5.04 -30.10 2.83
CA PRO A 107 3.74 -30.21 2.17
C PRO A 107 2.62 -29.66 3.05
N PRO A 108 1.59 -28.99 2.49
CA PRO A 108 0.47 -28.46 3.25
C PRO A 108 -0.24 -29.55 4.08
N GLY A 109 -0.66 -29.21 5.30
CA GLY A 109 -1.22 -30.16 6.27
C GLY A 109 -0.18 -31.04 6.99
N ARG A 110 1.11 -30.91 6.62
CA ARG A 110 2.29 -31.43 7.33
C ARG A 110 3.31 -30.28 7.41
N GLY A 111 4.44 -30.47 8.08
CA GLY A 111 5.48 -29.44 8.15
C GLY A 111 5.21 -28.36 9.19
N VAL A 112 5.72 -27.15 8.95
CA VAL A 112 5.70 -26.04 9.92
C VAL A 112 5.51 -24.70 9.25
N THR A 113 4.68 -23.85 9.87
CA THR A 113 4.54 -22.44 9.51
C THR A 113 5.39 -21.58 10.45
N ILE A 114 6.20 -20.71 9.84
CA ILE A 114 7.15 -19.85 10.53
C ILE A 114 6.94 -18.42 10.02
N GLN A 115 6.88 -17.46 10.93
CA GLN A 115 6.87 -16.03 10.62
C GLN A 115 8.28 -15.46 10.77
N PHE A 116 8.69 -14.67 9.79
CA PHE A 116 9.86 -13.81 9.87
C PHE A 116 9.48 -12.55 10.64
N VAL A 117 10.20 -12.28 11.74
CA VAL A 117 9.93 -11.14 12.63
C VAL A 117 10.79 -9.95 12.24
N GLU A 118 12.12 -10.14 12.21
CA GLU A 118 13.09 -9.10 11.83
C GLU A 118 14.47 -9.71 11.51
N ALA A 119 15.34 -8.93 10.86
CA ALA A 119 16.78 -9.16 10.84
C ALA A 119 17.51 -8.10 11.67
N ARG A 120 18.28 -8.55 12.66
CA ARG A 120 18.93 -7.68 13.65
C ARG A 120 20.45 -7.75 13.56
N ARG A 121 21.11 -6.60 13.73
CA ARG A 121 22.58 -6.50 13.69
C ARG A 121 23.22 -7.05 14.98
N LEU A 122 24.28 -7.85 14.84
CA LEU A 122 25.07 -8.34 15.98
C LEU A 122 25.78 -7.16 16.67
N GLY A 123 25.47 -6.92 17.95
CA GLY A 123 25.94 -5.77 18.74
C GLY A 123 24.95 -5.28 19.80
N VAL A 124 23.69 -5.75 19.75
CA VAL A 124 22.63 -5.43 20.73
C VAL A 124 22.59 -6.45 21.89
N TRP A 125 23.53 -7.40 21.94
CA TRP A 125 23.50 -8.56 22.86
C TRP A 125 24.89 -8.84 23.47
N GLU A 126 25.42 -7.91 24.24
CA GLU A 126 26.35 -8.23 25.33
C GLU A 126 25.88 -7.56 26.61
N GLN A 127 24.86 -8.15 27.23
CA GLN A 127 24.65 -8.19 28.68
C GLN A 127 23.38 -9.00 28.94
N ASN A 128 23.48 -10.32 28.88
CA ASN A 128 23.06 -11.20 29.99
C ASN A 128 23.12 -12.69 29.60
N ARG A 129 23.98 -13.38 30.36
CA ARG A 129 23.92 -14.79 30.75
C ARG A 129 24.06 -15.91 29.71
N ILE A 130 25.27 -16.45 29.75
CA ILE A 130 25.58 -17.89 29.78
C ILE A 130 24.63 -18.64 30.74
N LEU A 131 24.04 -19.75 30.30
CA LEU A 131 24.02 -21.03 31.02
C LEU A 131 23.53 -22.16 30.10
N SER A 132 24.38 -23.18 30.02
CA SER A 132 24.13 -24.55 29.61
C SER A 132 22.94 -25.15 30.37
N ASP A 133 22.18 -26.06 29.75
CA ASP A 133 22.11 -27.43 30.26
C ASP A 133 21.59 -28.44 29.22
N ALA A 134 22.37 -29.50 29.13
CA ALA A 134 22.09 -30.73 28.41
C ALA A 134 21.47 -31.77 29.36
N ALA A 135 20.90 -32.81 28.74
CA ALA A 135 20.71 -34.18 29.27
C ALA A 135 19.42 -34.51 30.07
N ALA A 136 18.61 -35.39 29.48
CA ALA A 136 17.86 -36.53 30.06
C ALA A 136 16.55 -36.72 29.25
N GLY A 137 16.09 -37.88 28.79
CA GLY A 137 16.55 -39.27 28.81
C GLY A 137 15.73 -40.07 27.78
N SER A 138 16.25 -41.23 27.38
CA SER A 138 15.66 -42.24 26.47
C SER A 138 14.48 -43.01 27.12
N PRO A 139 14.00 -44.16 26.58
CA PRO A 139 13.41 -44.53 25.28
C PRO A 139 12.03 -45.27 25.47
N GLU A 140 11.50 -45.88 24.39
CA GLU A 140 10.44 -46.92 24.31
C GLU A 140 9.02 -46.48 23.90
N VAL A 141 8.54 -46.96 22.74
CA VAL A 141 7.51 -48.02 22.54
C VAL A 141 7.26 -48.20 21.03
N GLN A 142 7.26 -49.44 20.55
CA GLN A 142 7.05 -49.87 19.15
C GLN A 142 5.55 -49.94 18.74
N PRO A 143 5.23 -49.91 17.42
CA PRO A 143 3.86 -49.82 16.90
C PRO A 143 3.16 -51.18 16.71
N SER A 144 1.82 -51.21 16.76
CA SER A 144 0.99 -52.36 16.39
C SER A 144 0.00 -52.03 15.26
N ASP A 145 -0.06 -52.91 14.26
CA ASP A 145 -1.00 -52.93 13.13
C ASP A 145 -2.45 -53.23 13.55
N VAL A 146 -3.44 -52.57 12.92
CA VAL A 146 -4.82 -53.07 12.86
C VAL A 146 -5.44 -52.89 11.47
N LYS A 147 -6.10 -53.98 11.04
CA LYS A 147 -6.76 -54.32 9.78
C LYS A 147 -7.91 -53.41 9.34
N GLU A 148 -8.08 -53.32 8.02
CA GLU A 148 -9.27 -52.81 7.33
C GLU A 148 -10.54 -53.60 7.65
N LEU A 149 -11.64 -52.89 7.89
CA LEU A 149 -13.00 -53.42 7.90
C LEU A 149 -13.73 -52.93 6.64
N ARG A 150 -14.18 -53.90 5.82
CA ARG A 150 -15.18 -53.67 4.76
C ARG A 150 -16.58 -53.61 5.36
N THR A 151 -17.37 -52.63 4.95
CA THR A 151 -18.83 -52.64 5.12
C THR A 151 -19.52 -52.32 3.79
N ASN A 152 -20.10 -53.34 3.18
CA ASN A 152 -21.14 -53.20 2.15
C ASN A 152 -22.48 -53.59 2.80
N LYS A 153 -23.47 -52.69 2.78
CA LYS A 153 -24.91 -53.01 2.68
C LYS A 153 -25.67 -51.76 2.27
N GLY A 154 -26.25 -51.81 1.08
CA GLY A 154 -26.73 -50.66 0.31
C GLY A 154 -28.20 -50.31 0.49
N ILE A 155 -28.51 -49.08 0.07
CA ILE A 155 -29.85 -48.53 -0.15
C ILE A 155 -30.24 -48.83 -1.62
N PRO A 156 -31.49 -49.25 -1.93
CA PRO A 156 -31.89 -49.59 -3.30
C PRO A 156 -31.87 -48.38 -4.24
N ALA A 157 -31.30 -48.57 -5.45
CA ALA A 157 -31.04 -47.51 -6.43
C ALA A 157 -32.30 -46.76 -6.93
N TRP A 158 -33.48 -47.36 -6.87
CA TRP A 158 -34.73 -46.71 -7.31
C TRP A 158 -35.25 -45.65 -6.31
N PHE A 159 -34.79 -45.68 -5.06
CA PHE A 159 -35.20 -44.72 -4.02
C PHE A 159 -34.46 -43.37 -4.16
N LEU A 160 -33.23 -43.38 -4.69
CA LEU A 160 -32.43 -42.17 -4.94
C LEU A 160 -32.92 -41.39 -6.17
N GLY A 161 -33.44 -42.08 -7.19
CA GLY A 161 -33.92 -41.45 -8.42
C GLY A 161 -35.14 -40.55 -8.19
N GLY A 162 -36.15 -41.02 -7.45
CA GLY A 162 -37.39 -40.27 -7.21
C GLY A 162 -37.21 -39.05 -6.30
N LEU A 163 -36.35 -39.15 -5.29
CA LEU A 163 -36.05 -38.05 -4.37
C LEU A 163 -35.24 -36.93 -5.05
N MET A 164 -34.33 -37.26 -5.97
CA MET A 164 -33.60 -36.24 -6.72
C MET A 164 -34.50 -35.44 -7.66
N PHE A 165 -35.44 -36.06 -8.38
CA PHE A 165 -36.29 -35.30 -9.32
C PHE A 165 -37.25 -34.34 -8.61
N ILE A 166 -37.81 -34.72 -7.46
CA ILE A 166 -38.68 -33.83 -6.66
C ILE A 166 -37.85 -32.72 -5.99
N ALA A 167 -36.67 -33.04 -5.46
CA ALA A 167 -35.77 -32.03 -4.88
C ALA A 167 -35.26 -31.04 -5.94
N MET A 168 -34.93 -31.49 -7.15
CA MET A 168 -34.49 -30.61 -8.24
C MET A 168 -35.62 -29.72 -8.76
N GLY A 169 -36.85 -30.25 -8.85
CA GLY A 169 -38.03 -29.47 -9.25
C GLY A 169 -38.36 -28.35 -8.26
N ILE A 170 -38.29 -28.62 -6.96
CA ILE A 170 -38.52 -27.62 -5.90
C ILE A 170 -37.35 -26.62 -5.83
N ALA A 171 -36.10 -27.08 -5.99
CA ALA A 171 -34.93 -26.21 -6.04
C ALA A 171 -34.99 -25.23 -7.22
N VAL A 172 -35.37 -25.68 -8.42
CA VAL A 172 -35.41 -24.81 -9.59
C VAL A 172 -36.59 -23.84 -9.57
N SER A 173 -37.76 -24.28 -9.08
CA SER A 173 -39.00 -23.48 -9.18
C SER A 173 -39.19 -22.49 -8.03
N VAL A 174 -38.68 -22.81 -6.83
CA VAL A 174 -38.90 -22.01 -5.63
C VAL A 174 -37.59 -21.43 -5.11
N VAL A 175 -36.52 -22.24 -5.07
CA VAL A 175 -35.24 -21.79 -4.47
C VAL A 175 -34.50 -20.83 -5.40
N ILE A 176 -34.48 -21.04 -6.73
CA ILE A 176 -33.77 -20.10 -7.63
C ILE A 176 -34.39 -18.70 -7.64
N PRO A 177 -35.72 -18.52 -7.76
CA PRO A 177 -36.31 -17.18 -7.67
C PRO A 177 -36.15 -16.55 -6.28
N LEU A 178 -36.35 -17.33 -5.20
CA LEU A 178 -36.15 -16.80 -3.84
C LEU A 178 -34.68 -16.49 -3.54
N VAL A 179 -33.72 -17.27 -4.03
CA VAL A 179 -32.28 -16.99 -3.87
C VAL A 179 -31.86 -15.82 -4.74
N GLN A 180 -32.41 -15.63 -5.94
CA GLN A 180 -32.16 -14.41 -6.74
C GLN A 180 -32.78 -13.15 -6.11
N GLU A 181 -33.93 -13.27 -5.44
CA GLU A 181 -34.55 -12.17 -4.69
C GLU A 181 -33.82 -11.89 -3.36
N TYR A 182 -33.29 -12.92 -2.67
CA TYR A 182 -32.51 -12.77 -1.43
C TYR A 182 -31.05 -12.36 -1.67
N GLN A 183 -30.45 -12.73 -2.81
CA GLN A 183 -29.10 -12.31 -3.22
C GLN A 183 -29.07 -10.88 -3.78
N LYS A 184 -30.22 -10.23 -3.95
CA LYS A 184 -30.29 -8.76 -4.12
C LYS A 184 -30.04 -7.99 -2.82
N GLY A 185 -29.63 -8.65 -1.74
CA GLY A 185 -28.83 -8.03 -0.69
C GLY A 185 -27.38 -7.99 -1.14
N ILE A 186 -26.99 -6.95 -1.89
CA ILE A 186 -25.58 -6.68 -2.25
C ILE A 186 -24.77 -6.70 -0.96
N THR A 187 -23.86 -7.67 -0.81
CA THR A 187 -22.90 -7.67 0.29
C THR A 187 -22.07 -6.41 0.15
N LYS A 188 -22.26 -5.43 1.03
CA LYS A 188 -21.48 -4.19 1.02
C LYS A 188 -20.00 -4.58 1.12
N LEU A 189 -19.16 -4.00 0.26
CA LEU A 189 -17.71 -4.19 0.35
C LEU A 189 -17.23 -3.63 1.68
N GLY A 190 -16.47 -4.43 2.44
CA GLY A 190 -15.96 -4.07 3.76
C GLY A 190 -14.57 -4.65 4.00
N ALA A 191 -14.01 -4.33 5.15
CA ALA A 191 -12.67 -4.76 5.52
C ALA A 191 -12.56 -6.30 5.63
N THR A 192 -11.63 -6.87 4.90
CA THR A 192 -11.19 -8.27 4.95
C THR A 192 -9.70 -8.32 5.34
N ASP A 193 -9.16 -9.49 5.66
CA ASP A 193 -7.69 -9.59 5.85
C ASP A 193 -6.92 -9.39 4.53
N ASP A 194 -7.60 -9.52 3.40
CA ASP A 194 -7.06 -9.31 2.06
C ASP A 194 -6.95 -7.81 1.71
N GLY A 195 -5.78 -7.38 1.23
CA GLY A 195 -5.53 -6.04 0.71
C GLY A 195 -4.28 -5.39 1.30
N GLU A 196 -3.47 -4.75 0.45
CA GLU A 196 -2.27 -4.06 0.91
C GLU A 196 -2.59 -2.68 1.50
N GLU A 197 -1.79 -2.25 2.48
CA GLU A 197 -1.85 -0.85 2.94
C GLU A 197 -1.44 0.05 1.75
N TYR A 198 -0.35 -0.29 1.06
CA TYR A 198 0.38 0.54 0.09
C TYR A 198 -0.27 0.55 -1.30
N TYR A 199 0.20 1.42 -2.21
CA TYR A 199 -0.34 1.42 -3.57
C TYR A 199 0.07 0.12 -4.27
N GLU A 200 -0.90 -0.74 -4.60
CA GLU A 200 -0.76 -1.63 -5.73
C GLU A 200 -1.32 -0.90 -6.95
N VAL A 201 -0.64 -1.01 -8.09
CA VAL A 201 -1.20 -0.49 -9.33
C VAL A 201 -2.46 -1.28 -9.63
N VAL A 202 -3.57 -0.57 -9.82
CA VAL A 202 -4.83 -1.18 -10.23
C VAL A 202 -4.60 -1.93 -11.54
N THR A 203 -4.86 -3.24 -11.54
CA THR A 203 -4.76 -4.07 -12.74
C THR A 203 -6.08 -4.07 -13.51
N ASP A 204 -6.01 -4.37 -14.81
CA ASP A 204 -7.20 -4.55 -15.66
C ASP A 204 -8.09 -5.73 -15.22
N GLU A 205 -7.60 -6.57 -14.31
CA GLU A 205 -8.29 -7.76 -13.80
C GLU A 205 -9.35 -7.43 -12.74
N ILE A 206 -9.28 -6.23 -12.14
CA ILE A 206 -10.25 -5.77 -11.15
C ILE A 206 -11.49 -5.28 -11.89
N VAL A 207 -12.56 -6.08 -11.81
CA VAL A 207 -13.87 -5.72 -12.34
C VAL A 207 -14.53 -4.70 -11.40
N THR A 208 -14.77 -3.49 -11.92
CA THR A 208 -15.46 -2.42 -11.21
C THR A 208 -16.86 -2.87 -10.79
N ASP A 209 -17.16 -2.74 -9.49
CA ASP A 209 -18.51 -2.99 -8.96
C ASP A 209 -19.40 -1.81 -9.36
N ALA A 210 -20.40 -2.08 -10.21
CA ALA A 210 -21.31 -1.07 -10.73
C ALA A 210 -22.04 -0.30 -9.62
N ASN A 211 -22.34 -0.94 -8.49
CA ASN A 211 -23.00 -0.27 -7.36
C ASN A 211 -22.06 0.71 -6.66
N LEU A 212 -20.77 0.35 -6.56
CA LEU A 212 -19.77 1.24 -5.99
C LEU A 212 -19.50 2.42 -6.92
N LEU A 213 -19.43 2.17 -8.23
CA LEU A 213 -19.25 3.21 -9.25
C LEU A 213 -20.40 4.22 -9.23
N GLU A 214 -21.66 3.77 -9.19
CA GLU A 214 -22.83 4.64 -9.07
C GLU A 214 -22.81 5.42 -7.74
N GLY A 215 -22.34 4.80 -6.66
CA GLY A 215 -22.11 5.50 -5.39
C GLY A 215 -21.10 6.64 -5.52
N PHE A 216 -19.98 6.39 -6.19
CA PHE A 216 -18.89 7.37 -6.27
C PHE A 216 -19.14 8.54 -7.21
N ASP A 217 -20.20 8.55 -8.02
CA ASP A 217 -20.57 9.73 -8.79
C ASP A 217 -20.80 10.96 -7.90
N GLN A 218 -21.50 10.77 -6.77
CA GLN A 218 -21.74 11.85 -5.80
C GLN A 218 -20.42 12.36 -5.21
N ALA A 219 -19.56 11.44 -4.80
CA ALA A 219 -18.29 11.73 -4.15
C ALA A 219 -17.31 12.42 -5.13
N TRP A 220 -17.21 11.90 -6.35
CA TRP A 220 -16.44 12.49 -7.43
C TRP A 220 -16.92 13.90 -7.75
N PHE A 221 -18.24 14.10 -7.86
CA PHE A 221 -18.79 15.42 -8.09
C PHE A 221 -18.38 16.39 -6.97
N ASP A 222 -18.62 16.04 -5.70
CA ASP A 222 -18.41 16.98 -4.60
C ASP A 222 -16.93 17.31 -4.36
N PHE A 223 -16.04 16.33 -4.44
CA PHE A 223 -14.63 16.50 -4.06
C PHE A 223 -13.67 16.79 -5.23
N VAL A 224 -14.08 16.51 -6.46
CA VAL A 224 -13.24 16.69 -7.66
C VAL A 224 -13.91 17.63 -8.66
N GLN A 225 -15.11 17.28 -9.14
CA GLN A 225 -15.66 17.96 -10.30
C GLN A 225 -16.28 19.32 -9.98
N LYS A 226 -16.90 19.48 -8.81
CA LYS A 226 -17.49 20.73 -8.37
C LYS A 226 -16.41 21.81 -8.20
N PRO A 227 -15.27 21.57 -7.52
CA PRO A 227 -14.15 22.52 -7.53
C PRO A 227 -13.63 22.82 -8.94
N ASN A 228 -13.51 21.82 -9.82
CA ASN A 228 -13.13 22.04 -11.22
C ASN A 228 -14.12 22.94 -11.97
N ALA A 229 -15.42 22.70 -11.80
CA ALA A 229 -16.49 23.49 -12.42
C ALA A 229 -16.48 24.95 -11.94
N GLU A 230 -16.21 25.16 -10.64
CA GLU A 230 -16.08 26.48 -10.04
C GLU A 230 -14.85 27.24 -10.56
N LEU A 231 -13.69 26.57 -10.62
CA LEU A 231 -12.44 27.16 -11.14
C LEU A 231 -12.53 27.49 -12.64
N ALA A 232 -12.98 26.52 -13.45
CA ALA A 232 -13.14 26.70 -14.90
C ALA A 232 -14.33 27.60 -15.28
N ARG A 233 -15.19 27.94 -14.31
CA ARG A 233 -16.47 28.65 -14.52
C ARG A 233 -17.37 27.96 -15.55
N ARG A 234 -17.36 26.64 -15.57
CA ARG A 234 -18.02 25.78 -16.56
C ARG A 234 -19.17 25.00 -15.94
N LYS A 235 -20.39 25.33 -16.34
CA LYS A 235 -21.61 24.69 -15.80
C LYS A 235 -21.85 23.29 -16.36
N ASP A 236 -21.37 23.02 -17.57
CA ASP A 236 -21.45 21.73 -18.25
C ASP A 236 -20.67 20.63 -17.53
N LEU A 237 -19.67 21.00 -16.72
CA LEU A 237 -18.95 20.07 -15.84
C LEU A 237 -19.82 19.51 -14.70
N LYS A 238 -21.07 19.96 -14.53
CA LYS A 238 -22.04 19.30 -13.66
C LYS A 238 -22.58 17.99 -14.26
N ASP A 239 -22.54 17.87 -15.57
CA ASP A 239 -23.06 16.71 -16.29
C ASP A 239 -21.96 15.65 -16.41
N LYS A 240 -22.28 14.41 -16.02
CA LYS A 240 -21.34 13.29 -15.98
C LYS A 240 -20.63 13.00 -17.31
N GLU A 241 -21.27 13.34 -18.42
CA GLU A 241 -20.73 13.18 -19.78
C GLU A 241 -19.46 14.03 -20.01
N ASN A 242 -19.26 15.09 -19.23
CA ASN A 242 -18.11 15.98 -19.34
C ASN A 242 -17.01 15.68 -18.31
N TRP A 243 -17.12 14.58 -17.56
CA TRP A 243 -16.15 14.20 -16.53
C TRP A 243 -15.01 13.34 -17.10
N ASP A 244 -13.93 13.21 -16.32
CA ASP A 244 -12.91 12.18 -16.55
C ASP A 244 -13.42 10.81 -16.10
N THR A 245 -14.32 10.20 -16.88
CA THR A 245 -14.93 8.91 -16.55
C THR A 245 -13.92 7.76 -16.53
N LEU A 246 -12.83 7.86 -17.31
CA LEU A 246 -11.73 6.90 -17.26
C LEU A 246 -10.99 6.98 -15.93
N LEU A 247 -10.67 8.18 -15.44
CA LEU A 247 -10.04 8.31 -14.13
C LEU A 247 -10.97 7.90 -12.99
N LEU A 248 -12.27 8.22 -13.09
CA LEU A 248 -13.27 7.77 -12.11
C LEU A 248 -13.36 6.24 -12.02
N ASP A 249 -13.22 5.52 -13.14
CA ASP A 249 -13.14 4.06 -13.11
C ASP A 249 -11.90 3.57 -12.34
N TYR A 250 -10.72 4.15 -12.60
CA TYR A 250 -9.51 3.84 -11.82
C TYR A 250 -9.65 4.20 -10.33
N VAL A 251 -10.28 5.32 -9.98
CA VAL A 251 -10.60 5.69 -8.59
C VAL A 251 -11.46 4.61 -7.95
N THR A 252 -12.49 4.16 -8.65
CA THR A 252 -13.42 3.15 -8.11
C THR A 252 -12.70 1.84 -7.85
N ARG A 253 -11.87 1.36 -8.79
CA ARG A 253 -11.08 0.15 -8.62
C ARG A 253 -10.05 0.27 -7.49
N SER A 254 -9.36 1.41 -7.38
CA SER A 254 -8.42 1.67 -6.28
C SER A 254 -9.12 1.68 -4.93
N ALA A 255 -10.31 2.28 -4.84
CA ALA A 255 -11.11 2.24 -3.63
C ALA A 255 -11.59 0.81 -3.30
N GLN A 256 -11.94 -0.02 -4.29
CA GLN A 256 -12.27 -1.44 -4.04
C GLN A 256 -11.11 -2.21 -3.41
N GLN A 257 -9.87 -1.92 -3.79
CA GLN A 257 -8.70 -2.51 -3.14
C GLN A 257 -8.56 -2.01 -1.70
N HIS A 258 -8.62 -0.70 -1.48
CA HIS A 258 -8.44 -0.11 -0.15
C HIS A 258 -9.56 -0.45 0.85
N ILE A 259 -10.82 -0.56 0.40
CA ILE A 259 -11.94 -0.93 1.27
C ILE A 259 -11.69 -2.27 1.96
N LYS A 260 -11.03 -3.19 1.25
CA LYS A 260 -10.74 -4.52 1.76
C LYS A 260 -9.60 -4.52 2.78
N ALA A 261 -8.63 -3.60 2.69
CA ALA A 261 -7.45 -3.62 3.55
C ALA A 261 -7.74 -3.14 4.99
N ARG A 262 -7.71 -4.04 5.99
CA ARG A 262 -7.78 -3.66 7.42
C ARG A 262 -6.74 -2.63 7.83
N VAL A 263 -5.51 -2.80 7.33
CA VAL A 263 -4.38 -1.90 7.59
C VAL A 263 -4.63 -0.47 7.11
N PHE A 264 -5.41 -0.29 6.04
CA PHE A 264 -5.81 1.05 5.56
C PHE A 264 -6.69 1.76 6.59
N TRP A 265 -7.74 1.08 7.07
CA TRP A 265 -8.64 1.63 8.09
C TRP A 265 -7.94 1.85 9.43
N ALA A 266 -7.09 0.92 9.86
CA ALA A 266 -6.27 1.05 11.06
C ALA A 266 -5.38 2.30 10.97
N ARG A 267 -4.84 2.60 9.77
CA ARG A 267 -4.04 3.79 9.56
C ARG A 267 -4.87 5.07 9.60
N LEU A 268 -6.07 5.09 9.00
CA LEU A 268 -6.99 6.23 9.14
C LEU A 268 -7.32 6.50 10.61
N GLU A 269 -7.56 5.45 11.39
CA GLU A 269 -7.75 5.59 12.83
C GLU A 269 -6.53 6.21 13.51
N ALA A 270 -5.32 5.71 13.24
CA ALA A 270 -4.09 6.17 13.85
C ALA A 270 -3.74 7.64 13.53
N VAL A 271 -4.22 8.17 12.40
CA VAL A 271 -3.84 9.50 11.89
C VAL A 271 -4.99 10.50 11.92
N LYS A 272 -6.09 10.15 12.62
CA LYS A 272 -7.32 10.96 12.67
C LYS A 272 -7.07 12.44 12.98
N ASP A 273 -6.26 12.75 13.99
CA ASP A 273 -6.00 14.14 14.40
C ASP A 273 -5.12 14.89 13.38
N ASP A 274 -4.10 14.22 12.82
CA ASP A 274 -3.26 14.80 11.76
C ASP A 274 -4.06 15.04 10.46
N TYR A 275 -4.97 14.12 10.12
CA TYR A 275 -5.87 14.25 8.97
C TYR A 275 -6.87 15.39 9.18
N ALA A 276 -7.48 15.47 10.37
CA ALA A 276 -8.39 16.56 10.74
C ALA A 276 -7.68 17.92 10.64
N TYR A 277 -6.44 18.03 11.12
CA TYR A 277 -5.64 19.24 10.99
C TYR A 277 -5.49 19.66 9.52
N VAL A 278 -5.07 18.74 8.63
CA VAL A 278 -4.89 19.05 7.20
C VAL A 278 -6.20 19.47 6.53
N VAL A 279 -7.31 18.79 6.82
CA VAL A 279 -8.64 19.15 6.31
C VAL A 279 -9.04 20.56 6.76
N SER A 280 -8.78 20.89 8.03
CA SER A 280 -9.08 22.21 8.59
C SER A 280 -8.29 23.32 7.90
N GLU A 281 -6.98 23.11 7.69
CA GLU A 281 -6.12 24.07 6.98
C GLU A 281 -6.57 24.26 5.52
N LEU A 282 -6.83 23.16 4.80
CA LEU A 282 -7.32 23.21 3.41
C LEU A 282 -8.64 23.96 3.30
N ARG A 283 -9.58 23.69 4.21
CA ARG A 283 -10.90 24.34 4.23
C ARG A 283 -10.77 25.83 4.57
N GLY A 284 -9.89 26.18 5.51
CA GLY A 284 -9.57 27.58 5.85
C GLY A 284 -9.03 28.37 4.65
N GLU A 285 -8.22 27.70 3.82
CA GLU A 285 -7.63 28.26 2.60
C GLU A 285 -8.51 28.10 1.34
N LYS A 286 -9.71 27.51 1.48
CA LYS A 286 -10.64 27.20 0.39
C LYS A 286 -10.03 26.33 -0.71
N LEU A 287 -9.17 25.40 -0.32
CA LEU A 287 -8.59 24.40 -1.22
C LEU A 287 -9.42 23.10 -1.19
N PRO A 288 -9.42 22.32 -2.28
CA PRO A 288 -10.07 21.02 -2.33
C PRO A 288 -9.61 20.07 -1.19
N GLU A 289 -10.57 19.55 -0.43
CA GLU A 289 -10.29 18.65 0.72
C GLU A 289 -9.62 17.34 0.28
N VAL A 290 -9.79 16.93 -0.98
CA VAL A 290 -9.15 15.73 -1.54
C VAL A 290 -7.63 15.74 -1.44
N PHE A 291 -7.01 16.93 -1.33
CA PHE A 291 -5.57 17.06 -1.11
C PHE A 291 -5.13 16.51 0.25
N ALA A 292 -6.02 16.34 1.22
CA ALA A 292 -5.71 15.72 2.51
C ALA A 292 -5.30 14.24 2.38
N ALA A 293 -5.58 13.56 1.26
CA ALA A 293 -5.07 12.22 1.05
C ALA A 293 -3.63 12.17 0.52
N ILE A 294 -3.05 13.30 0.08
CA ILE A 294 -1.65 13.32 -0.42
C ILE A 294 -0.66 12.84 0.67
N PRO A 295 -0.68 13.34 1.92
CA PRO A 295 0.24 12.85 2.94
C PRO A 295 0.04 11.38 3.29
N TYR A 296 -1.19 10.87 3.14
CA TYR A 296 -1.46 9.45 3.30
C TYR A 296 -0.74 8.64 2.21
N GLN A 297 -0.90 9.03 0.95
CA GLN A 297 -0.21 8.38 -0.18
C GLN A 297 1.32 8.46 -0.05
N GLU A 298 1.85 9.60 0.39
CA GLU A 298 3.28 9.90 0.39
C GLU A 298 4.04 9.25 1.55
N SER A 299 3.47 9.31 2.76
CA SER A 299 4.19 8.89 3.98
C SER A 299 3.30 8.14 4.96
N ARG A 300 2.04 7.93 4.61
CA ARG A 300 1.00 7.50 5.55
C ARG A 300 0.83 8.45 6.70
N TYR A 301 1.08 9.75 6.52
CA TYR A 301 1.17 10.69 7.63
C TYR A 301 2.26 10.31 8.66
N ARG A 302 3.45 9.89 8.21
CA ARG A 302 4.60 9.63 9.10
C ARG A 302 5.67 10.70 8.86
N SER A 303 6.01 11.44 9.90
CA SER A 303 6.97 12.55 9.83
C SER A 303 8.40 12.15 9.50
N ALA A 304 8.78 10.89 9.72
CA ALA A 304 10.16 10.40 9.58
C ALA A 304 10.41 9.57 8.31
N VAL A 305 9.42 9.39 7.44
CA VAL A 305 9.59 8.61 6.20
C VAL A 305 10.46 9.38 5.22
N ALA A 306 11.48 8.73 4.68
CA ALA A 306 12.36 9.28 3.67
C ALA A 306 12.39 8.41 2.41
N SER A 307 12.28 9.03 1.24
CA SER A 307 12.37 8.34 -0.05
C SER A 307 13.83 8.20 -0.54
N PRO A 308 14.08 7.39 -1.58
CA PRO A 308 15.37 7.30 -2.27
C PRO A 308 15.97 8.63 -2.74
N VAL A 309 15.12 9.63 -3.01
CA VAL A 309 15.52 10.98 -3.46
C VAL A 309 15.54 12.01 -2.32
N CYS A 310 15.59 11.54 -1.07
CA CYS A 310 15.56 12.36 0.14
C CYS A 310 14.33 13.27 0.26
N ALA A 311 13.22 12.86 -0.37
CA ALA A 311 11.90 13.39 -0.02
C ALA A 311 11.60 12.98 1.42
N LEU A 312 11.15 13.89 2.28
CA LEU A 312 11.02 13.64 3.73
C LEU A 312 9.68 14.15 4.27
N GLY A 313 9.15 13.42 5.26
CA GLY A 313 8.04 13.87 6.09
C GLY A 313 6.67 13.62 5.48
N TYR A 314 5.66 14.26 6.08
CA TYR A 314 4.25 14.05 5.77
C TYR A 314 3.96 14.12 4.27
N TRP A 315 4.47 15.19 3.64
CA TRP A 315 4.26 15.54 2.24
C TRP A 315 5.46 15.17 1.34
N GLN A 316 6.40 14.36 1.83
CA GLN A 316 7.58 13.91 1.07
C GLN A 316 8.27 15.05 0.28
N PHE A 317 8.68 16.10 0.98
CA PHE A 317 9.38 17.20 0.32
C PHE A 317 10.86 16.89 0.10
N MET A 318 11.31 16.99 -1.15
CA MET A 318 12.75 17.09 -1.44
C MET A 318 13.32 18.39 -0.80
N PRO A 319 14.61 18.44 -0.42
CA PRO A 319 15.18 19.60 0.26
C PRO A 319 14.94 20.94 -0.45
N GLU A 320 15.14 21.01 -1.77
CA GLU A 320 14.96 22.21 -2.58
C GLU A 320 13.48 22.61 -2.69
N VAL A 321 12.60 21.62 -2.83
CA VAL A 321 11.15 21.87 -2.86
C VAL A 321 10.65 22.35 -1.50
N GLY A 322 11.23 21.83 -0.41
CA GLY A 322 10.99 22.34 0.94
C GLY A 322 11.28 23.83 1.03
N ARG A 323 12.44 24.24 0.50
CA ARG A 323 12.81 25.66 0.43
C ARG A 323 11.87 26.48 -0.47
N ARG A 324 11.46 25.95 -1.63
CA ARG A 324 10.46 26.61 -2.52
C ARG A 324 9.15 26.89 -1.79
N ALA A 325 8.73 25.94 -0.95
CA ALA A 325 7.53 25.99 -0.15
C ALA A 325 7.69 26.79 1.17
N GLY A 326 8.79 27.54 1.32
CA GLY A 326 9.03 28.44 2.45
C GLY A 326 9.47 27.74 3.74
N MET A 327 9.77 26.44 3.71
CA MET A 327 10.28 25.71 4.87
C MET A 327 11.78 25.92 5.07
N GLN A 328 12.21 25.86 6.33
CA GLN A 328 13.61 25.86 6.70
C GLN A 328 14.19 24.44 6.63
N VAL A 329 15.11 24.26 5.68
CA VAL A 329 15.93 23.04 5.53
C VAL A 329 17.38 23.50 5.42
N ALA A 330 18.19 23.24 6.45
CA ALA A 330 19.57 23.70 6.49
C ALA A 330 20.48 22.77 7.27
N ASN A 331 21.79 22.96 7.09
CA ASN A 331 22.86 22.25 7.80
C ASN A 331 22.69 20.72 7.76
N CYS A 332 22.34 20.19 6.60
CA CYS A 332 22.17 18.78 6.36
C CYS A 332 23.50 18.04 6.41
N LYS A 333 23.58 17.03 7.27
CA LYS A 333 24.66 16.06 7.32
C LYS A 333 24.46 15.03 6.20
N ILE A 334 25.39 15.02 5.25
CA ILE A 334 25.42 14.08 4.14
C ILE A 334 26.52 13.06 4.40
N LYS A 335 26.21 11.76 4.29
CA LYS A 335 27.20 10.70 4.49
C LYS A 335 28.34 10.85 3.48
N GLY A 336 29.56 11.06 3.99
CA GLY A 336 30.77 11.21 3.19
C GLY A 336 31.16 12.66 2.90
N LEU A 337 30.38 13.65 3.33
CA LEU A 337 30.78 15.05 3.35
C LEU A 337 31.15 15.48 4.78
N THR A 338 32.22 16.27 4.91
CA THR A 338 32.66 16.82 6.20
C THR A 338 31.86 18.07 6.57
N ASP A 339 31.60 18.93 5.60
CA ASP A 339 30.87 20.18 5.81
C ASP A 339 29.36 19.98 5.66
N PRO A 340 28.53 20.61 6.51
CA PRO A 340 27.08 20.60 6.35
C PRO A 340 26.66 21.21 5.01
N TRP A 341 25.71 20.56 4.34
CA TRP A 341 25.12 21.04 3.11
C TRP A 341 23.79 21.74 3.37
N THR A 342 23.50 22.81 2.64
CA THR A 342 22.20 23.49 2.68
C THR A 342 21.70 23.61 1.24
N PRO A 343 20.43 23.26 0.94
CA PRO A 343 19.87 23.45 -0.40
C PRO A 343 19.96 24.92 -0.80
N ASP A 344 20.76 25.22 -1.81
CA ASP A 344 20.96 26.57 -2.35
C ASP A 344 19.93 26.91 -3.45
N ARG A 345 19.28 25.89 -4.03
CA ARG A 345 18.23 25.97 -5.05
C ARG A 345 16.82 25.76 -4.48
N VAL A 346 15.82 26.13 -5.28
CA VAL A 346 14.38 25.93 -5.00
C VAL A 346 13.74 24.91 -5.94
N THR A 347 14.54 24.29 -6.80
CA THR A 347 14.15 23.19 -7.69
C THR A 347 15.15 22.05 -7.52
N PRO A 348 14.69 20.78 -7.57
CA PRO A 348 15.60 19.65 -7.58
C PRO A 348 16.52 19.72 -8.80
N PRO A 349 17.74 19.16 -8.80
CA PRO A 349 18.52 19.06 -10.03
C PRO A 349 17.81 18.16 -11.07
N PRO A 350 18.01 18.37 -12.38
CA PRO A 350 17.55 17.43 -13.40
C PRO A 350 18.10 16.03 -13.11
N ASN A 351 17.30 14.98 -13.24
CA ASN A 351 17.70 13.60 -12.92
C ASN A 351 18.30 13.47 -11.50
N VAL A 352 17.46 13.73 -10.49
CA VAL A 352 17.81 13.77 -9.05
C VAL A 352 18.64 12.55 -8.63
N LEU A 353 18.28 11.35 -9.09
CA LEU A 353 19.01 10.10 -8.77
C LEU A 353 20.49 10.12 -9.15
N LYS A 354 20.85 10.89 -10.19
CA LYS A 354 22.25 11.01 -10.67
C LYS A 354 22.94 12.28 -10.21
N ASN A 355 22.20 13.38 -10.12
CA ASN A 355 22.79 14.72 -10.04
C ASN A 355 22.62 15.38 -8.66
N ALA A 356 21.80 14.84 -7.76
CA ALA A 356 21.68 15.38 -6.42
C ALA A 356 22.90 15.00 -5.57
N PRO A 357 23.54 15.97 -4.87
CA PRO A 357 24.72 15.69 -4.05
C PRO A 357 24.41 14.81 -2.84
N TYR A 358 23.13 14.67 -2.49
CA TYR A 358 22.62 13.92 -1.37
C TYR A 358 21.97 12.58 -1.75
N VAL A 359 22.12 12.15 -3.01
CA VAL A 359 21.68 10.82 -3.47
C VAL A 359 22.90 10.04 -3.95
N LYS A 360 23.02 8.79 -3.49
CA LYS A 360 24.08 7.87 -3.93
C LYS A 360 23.54 6.45 -4.02
N ASP A 361 23.89 5.74 -5.09
CA ASP A 361 23.45 4.36 -5.34
C ASP A 361 21.92 4.20 -5.23
N ASN A 362 21.18 5.18 -5.79
CA ASN A 362 19.72 5.30 -5.71
C ASN A 362 19.18 5.30 -4.26
N LYS A 363 19.93 5.85 -3.31
CA LYS A 363 19.53 5.98 -1.91
C LYS A 363 19.79 7.38 -1.39
N CYS A 364 18.91 7.82 -0.49
CA CYS A 364 19.13 9.04 0.27
C CYS A 364 20.32 8.86 1.22
N ILE A 365 21.25 9.81 1.21
CA ILE A 365 22.40 9.82 2.12
C ILE A 365 22.41 11.02 3.09
N ILE A 366 21.31 11.77 3.18
CA ILE A 366 21.07 12.72 4.28
C ILE A 366 20.75 11.92 5.53
N THR A 367 21.48 12.17 6.62
CA THR A 367 21.20 11.53 7.91
C THR A 367 20.45 12.45 8.87
N GLN A 368 20.61 13.76 8.72
CA GLN A 368 19.99 14.78 9.58
C GLN A 368 20.08 16.15 8.91
N CYS A 369 19.07 17.00 9.06
CA CYS A 369 19.18 18.45 8.84
C CYS A 369 18.75 19.20 10.11
N THR A 370 19.21 20.44 10.30
CA THR A 370 18.84 21.26 11.46
C THR A 370 18.91 22.75 11.10
N PRO A 371 17.75 23.45 11.00
CA PRO A 371 16.37 22.93 11.08
C PRO A 371 15.98 22.02 9.90
N ASP A 372 14.94 21.19 10.11
CA ASP A 372 14.27 20.41 9.05
C ASP A 372 12.75 20.44 9.22
N GLU A 373 12.14 21.52 8.73
CA GLU A 373 10.69 21.75 8.86
C GLU A 373 9.82 20.83 7.98
N ARG A 374 10.41 20.02 7.10
CA ARG A 374 9.67 19.03 6.30
C ARG A 374 8.98 17.98 7.16
N THR A 375 9.53 17.73 8.35
CA THR A 375 8.98 16.81 9.35
C THR A 375 7.89 17.45 10.23
N ASN A 376 7.69 18.77 10.14
CA ASN A 376 6.68 19.48 10.91
C ASN A 376 5.37 19.53 10.09
N LEU A 377 4.29 18.94 10.61
CA LEU A 377 3.01 18.87 9.90
C LEU A 377 2.47 20.24 9.51
N SER A 378 2.57 21.24 10.39
CA SER A 378 2.03 22.58 10.16
C SER A 378 2.83 23.32 9.08
N ALA A 379 4.16 23.32 9.18
CA ALA A 379 5.02 23.97 8.19
C ALA A 379 4.91 23.31 6.81
N SER A 380 4.95 21.98 6.77
CA SER A 380 4.84 21.22 5.52
C SER A 380 3.45 21.33 4.89
N THR A 381 2.37 21.37 5.67
CA THR A 381 1.00 21.58 5.14
C THR A 381 0.85 22.96 4.52
N ARG A 382 1.32 24.03 5.19
CA ARG A 382 1.32 25.38 4.58
C ARG A 382 2.13 25.42 3.29
N GLY A 383 3.30 24.80 3.29
CA GLY A 383 4.13 24.69 2.11
C GLY A 383 3.46 23.94 0.96
N ALA A 384 2.78 22.82 1.25
CA ALA A 384 2.03 22.07 0.26
C ALA A 384 0.87 22.86 -0.32
N MET A 385 0.10 23.57 0.51
CA MET A 385 -0.98 24.44 0.05
C MET A 385 -0.48 25.52 -0.91
N GLN A 386 0.68 26.12 -0.63
CA GLN A 386 1.31 27.08 -1.54
C GLN A 386 1.62 26.46 -2.90
N LEU A 387 2.20 25.26 -2.93
CA LEU A 387 2.56 24.60 -4.19
C LEU A 387 1.33 24.10 -4.96
N LEU A 388 0.31 23.59 -4.26
CA LEU A 388 -0.94 23.12 -4.85
C LEU A 388 -1.80 24.27 -5.42
N ARG A 389 -1.63 25.50 -4.94
CA ARG A 389 -2.24 26.70 -5.54
C ARG A 389 -1.68 27.01 -6.92
N GLU A 390 -0.40 26.74 -7.16
CA GLU A 390 0.23 27.09 -8.45
C GLU A 390 -0.53 26.56 -9.68
N PRO A 391 -0.92 25.26 -9.76
CA PRO A 391 -1.77 24.77 -10.84
C PRO A 391 -3.20 25.31 -10.77
N LEU A 392 -3.81 25.46 -9.59
CA LEU A 392 -5.20 25.92 -9.50
C LEU A 392 -5.39 27.39 -9.94
N GLU A 393 -4.35 28.21 -9.79
CA GLU A 393 -4.36 29.63 -10.14
C GLU A 393 -3.81 29.91 -11.54
N ASP A 394 -3.23 28.92 -12.23
CA ASP A 394 -2.78 29.07 -13.61
C ASP A 394 -3.97 28.93 -14.58
N PRO A 395 -4.26 29.94 -15.42
CA PRO A 395 -5.44 29.92 -16.30
C PRO A 395 -5.54 28.70 -17.21
N LEU A 396 -4.40 28.20 -17.73
CA LEU A 396 -4.39 27.02 -18.59
C LEU A 396 -4.96 25.79 -17.88
N ILE A 397 -4.67 25.66 -16.58
CA ILE A 397 -5.09 24.54 -15.77
C ILE A 397 -6.45 24.79 -15.14
N ALA A 398 -6.73 26.01 -14.67
CA ALA A 398 -8.04 26.38 -14.15
C ALA A 398 -9.14 26.10 -15.19
N ASP A 399 -8.92 26.46 -16.46
CA ASP A 399 -9.89 26.27 -17.55
C ASP A 399 -9.97 24.82 -18.06
N SER A 400 -9.07 23.94 -17.63
CA SER A 400 -8.97 22.56 -18.13
C SER A 400 -10.20 21.69 -17.83
N GLY A 401 -10.92 22.00 -16.76
CA GLY A 401 -11.91 21.10 -16.15
C GLY A 401 -11.31 19.91 -15.39
N ALA A 402 -9.98 19.86 -15.25
CA ALA A 402 -9.20 18.83 -14.57
C ALA A 402 -8.19 19.40 -13.56
N ALA A 403 -8.41 20.63 -13.07
CA ALA A 403 -7.46 21.38 -12.24
C ALA A 403 -7.09 20.65 -10.95
N VAL A 404 -8.07 20.04 -10.27
CA VAL A 404 -7.87 19.27 -9.03
C VAL A 404 -6.93 18.08 -9.28
N GLN A 405 -7.20 17.29 -10.32
CA GLN A 405 -6.43 16.09 -10.63
C GLN A 405 -5.01 16.45 -11.09
N ILE A 406 -4.87 17.52 -11.88
CA ILE A 406 -3.58 18.07 -12.28
C ILE A 406 -2.79 18.57 -11.07
N ALA A 407 -3.45 19.24 -10.12
CA ALA A 407 -2.82 19.71 -8.90
C ALA A 407 -2.27 18.54 -8.06
N ILE A 408 -3.07 17.48 -7.89
CA ILE A 408 -2.61 16.25 -7.21
C ILE A 408 -1.39 15.66 -7.94
N ALA A 409 -1.48 15.42 -9.25
CA ALA A 409 -0.39 14.86 -10.03
C ALA A 409 0.88 15.73 -10.01
N SER A 410 0.73 17.05 -9.89
CA SER A 410 1.85 17.99 -9.83
C SER A 410 2.67 17.89 -8.54
N HIS A 411 2.10 17.33 -7.47
CA HIS A 411 2.87 17.05 -6.26
C HIS A 411 3.99 16.04 -6.53
N ASN A 412 3.71 15.03 -7.34
CA ASN A 412 4.67 13.98 -7.70
C ASN A 412 5.61 14.40 -8.85
N ALA A 413 5.07 14.90 -9.95
CA ALA A 413 5.86 15.23 -11.16
C ALA A 413 6.40 16.67 -11.22
N GLY A 414 6.00 17.53 -10.28
CA GLY A 414 6.25 18.96 -10.36
C GLY A 414 5.29 19.69 -11.32
N TYR A 415 5.03 20.96 -11.02
CA TYR A 415 4.09 21.77 -11.81
C TYR A 415 4.76 22.56 -12.94
N ASP A 416 5.62 23.52 -12.59
CA ASP A 416 6.35 24.38 -13.52
C ASP A 416 7.62 24.95 -12.84
N ASP A 417 8.79 24.60 -13.36
CA ASP A 417 10.08 25.08 -12.83
C ASP A 417 10.63 26.28 -13.59
N THR A 418 10.00 26.64 -14.72
CA THR A 418 10.51 27.72 -15.60
C THR A 418 10.58 29.07 -14.89
N ARG A 419 9.71 29.28 -13.91
CA ARG A 419 9.62 30.50 -13.09
C ARG A 419 10.79 30.66 -12.11
N TYR A 420 11.53 29.59 -11.83
CA TYR A 420 12.58 29.58 -10.80
C TYR A 420 13.98 29.47 -11.39
N ASP A 421 14.15 28.64 -12.43
CA ASP A 421 15.48 28.31 -12.93
C ASP A 421 15.82 28.94 -14.29
N GLY A 422 14.88 29.62 -14.94
CA GLY A 422 15.05 30.13 -16.30
C GLY A 422 15.30 29.04 -17.37
N ASN A 423 15.27 27.77 -16.98
CA ASN A 423 15.48 26.62 -17.85
C ASN A 423 14.28 26.41 -18.78
N LYS A 424 14.54 25.76 -19.93
CA LYS A 424 13.47 25.20 -20.78
C LYS A 424 12.70 24.20 -19.91
N GLY A 425 11.43 24.49 -19.63
CA GLY A 425 10.60 23.72 -18.69
C GLY A 425 10.72 22.22 -18.90
N ARG A 426 10.67 21.46 -17.80
CA ARG A 426 10.75 20.00 -17.87
C ARG A 426 9.53 19.49 -18.62
N PRO A 427 9.70 18.71 -19.71
CA PRO A 427 8.59 18.32 -20.57
C PRO A 427 7.47 17.56 -19.85
N ARG A 428 7.81 16.85 -18.76
CA ARG A 428 6.87 16.03 -17.98
C ARG A 428 6.32 16.70 -16.72
N ASN A 429 6.75 17.93 -16.41
CA ASN A 429 6.05 18.73 -15.43
C ASN A 429 4.64 19.04 -15.96
N LEU A 430 3.65 19.08 -15.08
CA LEU A 430 2.23 19.03 -15.46
C LEU A 430 1.80 20.14 -16.42
N LYS A 431 2.31 21.37 -16.24
CA LYS A 431 1.99 22.48 -17.15
C LYS A 431 2.40 22.19 -18.60
N HIS A 432 3.62 21.70 -18.78
CA HIS A 432 4.20 21.44 -20.10
C HIS A 432 3.61 20.17 -20.71
N ALA A 433 3.39 19.14 -19.90
CA ALA A 433 2.76 17.88 -20.32
C ALA A 433 1.34 18.12 -20.83
N TYR A 434 0.52 18.88 -20.08
CA TYR A 434 -0.84 19.22 -20.48
C TYR A 434 -0.88 20.12 -21.73
N ALA A 435 -0.05 21.16 -21.80
CA ALA A 435 0.04 22.02 -22.99
C ALA A 435 0.44 21.21 -24.25
N SER A 436 1.39 20.28 -24.10
CA SER A 436 1.80 19.38 -25.18
C SER A 436 0.67 18.46 -25.61
N TRP A 437 -0.10 17.92 -24.65
CA TRP A 437 -1.28 17.10 -24.89
C TRP A 437 -2.32 17.85 -25.71
N LEU A 438 -2.76 19.03 -25.27
CA LEU A 438 -3.76 19.85 -25.97
C LEU A 438 -3.34 20.14 -27.40
N LYS A 439 -2.07 20.51 -27.61
CA LYS A 439 -1.51 20.73 -28.95
C LYS A 439 -1.57 19.46 -29.81
N SER A 440 -1.21 18.31 -29.25
CA SER A 440 -1.21 17.03 -29.97
C SER A 440 -2.62 16.57 -30.37
N GLN A 441 -3.61 16.83 -29.51
CA GLN A 441 -5.00 16.44 -29.70
C GLN A 441 -5.82 17.51 -30.44
N LYS A 442 -5.24 18.70 -30.66
CA LYS A 442 -5.93 19.88 -31.21
C LYS A 442 -7.16 20.28 -30.38
N LEU A 443 -7.01 20.26 -29.06
CA LEU A 443 -8.04 20.63 -28.10
C LEU A 443 -7.72 21.98 -27.45
N GLU A 444 -8.74 22.70 -27.03
CA GLU A 444 -8.59 23.91 -26.21
C GLU A 444 -8.44 23.56 -24.72
N PHE A 445 -9.19 22.57 -24.26
CA PHE A 445 -9.13 22.00 -22.92
C PHE A 445 -9.49 20.50 -22.97
N ASP A 446 -9.19 19.76 -21.91
CA ASP A 446 -9.57 18.34 -21.80
C ASP A 446 -9.79 17.94 -20.32
N PRO A 447 -11.04 17.88 -19.84
CA PRO A 447 -11.35 17.42 -18.49
C PRO A 447 -10.92 15.96 -18.26
N GLY A 448 -10.83 15.17 -19.33
CA GLY A 448 -10.42 13.76 -19.30
C GLY A 448 -8.92 13.52 -19.43
N TYR A 449 -8.09 14.55 -19.27
CA TYR A 449 -6.65 14.45 -19.53
C TYR A 449 -5.97 13.36 -18.69
N LEU A 450 -6.18 13.34 -17.37
CA LEU A 450 -5.45 12.44 -16.47
C LEU A 450 -5.80 10.97 -16.71
N GLY A 451 -7.09 10.63 -16.87
CA GLY A 451 -7.52 9.28 -17.19
C GLY A 451 -6.92 8.77 -18.50
N LYS A 452 -6.83 9.63 -19.52
CA LYS A 452 -6.17 9.31 -20.81
C LYS A 452 -4.65 9.21 -20.72
N GLN A 453 -4.03 9.73 -19.65
CA GLN A 453 -2.61 9.58 -19.40
C GLN A 453 -2.24 8.27 -18.70
N VAL A 454 -3.20 7.54 -18.12
CA VAL A 454 -2.96 6.22 -17.52
C VAL A 454 -2.79 5.16 -18.62
N LYS A 455 -1.53 4.87 -18.96
CA LYS A 455 -1.13 3.96 -20.05
C LYS A 455 -0.17 2.86 -19.59
N CYS A 456 0.60 3.12 -18.55
CA CYS A 456 1.45 2.12 -17.92
C CYS A 456 0.61 1.15 -17.08
N LYS A 457 1.07 -0.09 -16.95
CA LYS A 457 0.46 -1.14 -16.11
C LYS A 457 1.10 -1.25 -14.73
N ASP A 458 2.13 -0.46 -14.47
CA ASP A 458 2.89 -0.44 -13.23
C ASP A 458 3.39 0.99 -12.95
N ALA A 459 3.82 1.24 -11.71
CA ALA A 459 4.26 2.53 -11.21
C ALA A 459 5.78 2.58 -10.92
N SER A 460 6.60 1.89 -11.72
CA SER A 460 8.06 1.86 -11.50
C SER A 460 8.69 3.27 -11.64
N PHE A 461 9.25 3.80 -10.56
CA PHE A 461 9.96 5.09 -10.56
C PHE A 461 11.39 5.02 -11.13
N LEU A 462 11.92 3.80 -11.35
CA LEU A 462 13.24 3.57 -11.93
C LEU A 462 13.20 3.64 -13.46
N GLU A 463 12.04 3.37 -14.06
CA GLU A 463 11.83 3.43 -15.50
C GLU A 463 11.31 4.81 -15.90
N GLN A 464 12.07 5.50 -16.76
CA GLN A 464 11.73 6.86 -17.19
C GLN A 464 10.84 6.89 -18.43
N ASP A 465 10.43 5.75 -18.99
CA ASP A 465 9.48 5.74 -20.10
C ASP A 465 8.08 6.15 -19.60
N GLY A 466 7.20 6.54 -20.52
CA GLY A 466 5.85 6.98 -20.18
C GLY A 466 4.78 6.04 -20.72
N CYS A 467 5.13 4.91 -21.32
CA CYS A 467 4.19 4.05 -22.06
C CYS A 467 3.37 4.84 -23.11
N GLY A 468 3.98 5.84 -23.74
CA GLY A 468 3.31 6.75 -24.68
C GLY A 468 2.44 7.84 -24.03
N SER A 469 2.51 8.00 -22.71
CA SER A 469 1.93 9.11 -21.95
C SER A 469 2.84 10.34 -21.98
N THR A 470 2.25 11.51 -21.73
CA THR A 470 3.01 12.75 -21.46
C THR A 470 3.54 12.83 -20.03
N LEU A 471 3.07 11.94 -19.14
CA LEU A 471 3.47 11.88 -17.73
C LEU A 471 4.53 10.81 -17.46
N HIS A 472 5.21 10.94 -16.33
CA HIS A 472 6.01 9.87 -15.77
C HIS A 472 5.15 8.66 -15.37
N ARG A 473 5.74 7.47 -15.44
CA ARG A 473 5.07 6.18 -15.19
C ARG A 473 4.43 6.16 -13.80
N GLU A 474 5.16 6.57 -12.78
CA GLU A 474 4.71 6.71 -11.40
C GLU A 474 3.56 7.73 -11.25
N THR A 475 3.63 8.86 -11.96
CA THR A 475 2.63 9.95 -11.87
C THR A 475 1.28 9.54 -12.43
N GLN A 476 1.25 8.64 -13.42
CA GLN A 476 0.00 8.16 -14.03
C GLN A 476 -0.93 7.50 -13.02
N HIS A 477 -0.36 6.87 -11.98
CA HIS A 477 -1.14 6.13 -10.99
C HIS A 477 -1.43 6.93 -9.71
N TYR A 478 -0.91 8.14 -9.64
CA TYR A 478 -0.86 8.92 -8.42
C TYR A 478 -2.22 9.54 -8.05
N ALA A 479 -2.86 10.21 -9.01
CA ALA A 479 -4.06 10.99 -8.74
C ALA A 479 -5.27 10.12 -8.34
N TYR A 480 -5.51 9.01 -9.03
CA TYR A 480 -6.68 8.18 -8.72
C TYR A 480 -6.58 7.52 -7.33
N ALA A 481 -5.37 7.15 -6.89
CA ALA A 481 -5.16 6.52 -5.59
C ALA A 481 -5.48 7.50 -4.45
N ILE A 482 -5.01 8.75 -4.57
CA ILE A 482 -5.27 9.82 -3.59
C ILE A 482 -6.75 10.15 -3.52
N ILE A 483 -7.42 10.27 -4.68
CA ILE A 483 -8.86 10.52 -4.71
C ILE A 483 -9.58 9.37 -4.01
N ALA A 484 -9.29 8.11 -4.37
CA ALA A 484 -9.88 6.94 -3.74
C ALA A 484 -9.72 6.93 -2.22
N GLN A 485 -8.50 7.14 -1.73
CA GLN A 485 -8.19 7.20 -0.29
C GLN A 485 -8.97 8.29 0.42
N HIS A 486 -9.12 9.48 -0.18
CA HIS A 486 -9.92 10.55 0.39
C HIS A 486 -11.41 10.18 0.48
N LEU A 487 -11.98 9.59 -0.57
CA LEU A 487 -13.39 9.19 -0.56
C LEU A 487 -13.66 8.17 0.56
N LEU A 488 -12.74 7.24 0.80
CA LEU A 488 -12.87 6.31 1.91
C LEU A 488 -12.66 6.97 3.27
N ALA A 489 -11.74 7.93 3.38
CA ALA A 489 -11.53 8.72 4.59
C ALA A 489 -12.79 9.51 4.98
N VAL A 490 -13.48 10.12 4.01
CA VAL A 490 -14.76 10.82 4.21
C VAL A 490 -15.79 9.87 4.83
N CYS A 491 -15.88 8.64 4.33
CA CYS A 491 -16.78 7.63 4.90
C CYS A 491 -16.37 7.20 6.31
N TYR A 492 -15.08 6.95 6.55
CA TYR A 492 -14.58 6.55 7.86
C TYR A 492 -14.81 7.60 8.93
N TYR A 493 -14.35 8.82 8.68
CA TYR A 493 -14.42 9.92 9.64
C TYR A 493 -15.84 10.49 9.75
N GLY A 494 -16.62 10.50 8.66
CA GLY A 494 -18.04 10.86 8.70
C GLY A 494 -18.87 9.88 9.54
N GLN A 495 -18.51 8.59 9.58
CA GLN A 495 -19.20 7.60 10.39
C GLN A 495 -18.76 7.65 11.86
N ASN A 496 -17.45 7.69 12.09
CA ASN A 496 -16.88 7.47 13.43
C ASN A 496 -16.61 8.75 14.22
N TYR A 497 -16.52 9.90 13.53
CA TYR A 497 -16.01 11.16 14.11
C TYR A 497 -16.77 12.41 13.66
N ALA A 498 -18.04 12.27 13.27
CA ALA A 498 -18.87 13.41 12.84
C ALA A 498 -19.19 14.43 13.95
N ASP A 499 -18.84 14.16 15.20
CA ASP A 499 -18.86 15.14 16.29
C ASP A 499 -17.72 16.16 16.17
N MET A 500 -16.58 15.77 15.60
CA MET A 500 -15.46 16.68 15.29
C MET A 500 -15.89 17.73 14.25
N PRO A 501 -15.60 19.04 14.47
CA PRO A 501 -15.96 20.10 13.54
C PRO A 501 -15.48 19.87 12.09
N GLU A 502 -14.31 19.28 11.94
CA GLU A 502 -13.65 19.01 10.66
C GLU A 502 -14.44 18.00 9.82
N PHE A 503 -15.04 16.99 10.45
CA PHE A 503 -15.70 15.87 9.79
C PHE A 503 -17.23 15.93 9.86
N ARG A 504 -17.78 16.88 10.62
CA ARG A 504 -19.23 17.02 10.82
C ARG A 504 -20.03 17.06 9.52
N VAL A 505 -19.53 17.78 8.52
CA VAL A 505 -20.19 17.91 7.21
C VAL A 505 -20.22 16.60 6.43
N TRP A 506 -19.29 15.67 6.72
CA TRP A 506 -19.24 14.38 6.04
C TRP A 506 -20.29 13.38 6.53
N LYS A 507 -20.95 13.67 7.65
CA LYS A 507 -22.07 12.88 8.17
C LYS A 507 -23.18 12.71 7.13
N ASP A 508 -23.38 13.70 6.27
CA ASP A 508 -24.41 13.68 5.23
C ASP A 508 -24.13 12.59 4.18
N TYR A 509 -22.86 12.22 3.96
CA TYR A 509 -22.48 11.12 3.07
C TYR A 509 -22.74 9.73 3.66
N THR A 510 -22.93 9.63 4.98
CA THR A 510 -23.13 8.35 5.70
C THR A 510 -24.60 7.98 5.93
N ARG A 511 -25.53 8.82 5.47
CA ARG A 511 -26.96 8.70 5.73
C ARG A 511 -27.77 8.78 4.44
N GLY A 512 -29.00 8.26 4.47
CA GLY A 512 -29.92 8.34 3.34
C GLY A 512 -29.33 7.72 2.07
N GLU A 513 -29.23 8.51 1.01
CA GLU A 513 -28.66 8.10 -0.29
C GLU A 513 -27.16 8.39 -0.42
N GLY A 514 -26.53 8.92 0.63
CA GLY A 514 -25.11 9.26 0.65
C GLY A 514 -24.24 8.06 0.26
N TYR A 515 -23.19 8.30 -0.53
CA TYR A 515 -22.42 7.23 -1.15
C TYR A 515 -21.79 6.25 -0.15
N CYS A 516 -21.43 6.70 1.05
CA CYS A 516 -20.83 5.85 2.07
C CYS A 516 -21.78 4.76 2.58
N THR A 517 -23.09 4.90 2.37
CA THR A 517 -24.07 3.86 2.72
C THR A 517 -23.88 2.56 1.93
N ARG A 518 -23.14 2.60 0.82
CA ARG A 518 -22.81 1.44 -0.03
C ARG A 518 -21.52 0.72 0.41
N ILE A 519 -20.78 1.29 1.35
CA ILE A 519 -19.52 0.76 1.88
C ILE A 519 -19.76 0.28 3.31
N GLN A 520 -19.20 -0.87 3.66
CA GLN A 520 -19.12 -1.32 5.04
C GLN A 520 -17.86 -0.75 5.69
N VAL A 521 -18.04 0.40 6.33
CA VAL A 521 -16.99 1.11 7.05
C VAL A 521 -16.86 0.51 8.47
N PRO A 522 -15.66 0.16 8.93
CA PRO A 522 -15.46 -0.34 10.28
C PRO A 522 -15.70 0.75 11.33
N THR A 523 -16.06 0.33 12.53
CA THR A 523 -16.11 1.20 13.71
C THR A 523 -14.71 1.59 14.16
N SER A 524 -14.58 2.70 14.90
CA SER A 524 -13.33 3.10 15.54
C SER A 524 -12.78 1.98 16.44
N GLU A 525 -13.64 1.30 17.19
CA GLU A 525 -13.27 0.18 18.06
C GLU A 525 -12.74 -1.02 17.28
N GLU A 526 -13.26 -1.30 16.08
CA GLU A 526 -12.73 -2.35 15.20
C GLU A 526 -11.39 -1.96 14.60
N ALA A 527 -11.27 -0.75 14.05
CA ALA A 527 -10.02 -0.27 13.45
C ALA A 527 -8.87 -0.21 14.48
N LYS A 528 -9.17 0.16 15.74
CA LYS A 528 -8.19 0.15 16.84
C LYS A 528 -7.63 -1.24 17.15
N LYS A 529 -8.37 -2.32 16.90
CA LYS A 529 -7.90 -3.69 17.13
C LYS A 529 -6.92 -4.17 16.05
N TRP A 530 -6.81 -3.44 14.95
CA TRP A 530 -5.93 -3.76 13.82
C TRP A 530 -4.62 -2.97 13.84
N MET A 531 -4.47 -2.03 14.78
CA MET A 531 -3.19 -1.36 15.10
C MET A 531 -2.35 -2.25 16.00
#